data_AF-A0A7C0ZHT9-F1
#
_entry.id   AF-A0A7C0ZHT9-F1
#
_cell.length_a   1.000
_cell.length_b   1.000
_cell.length_c   1.000
_cell.angle_alpha   90.00
_cell.angle_beta   90.00
_cell.angle_gamma   90.00
#
_symmetry.space_group_name_H-M   'P 1'
#
loop_
_entity.id
_entity.type
_entity.pdbx_description
1 polymer ?
#
loop_
_entity_poly.entity_id
_entity_poly.type
_entity_poly.pdbx_seq_one_letter_code
_entity_poly.pdbx_strand_id
1 'polypeptide(L)'
;LREKFPRGRGAGGIFKTSDGKWIRVAAFGPRAMDRIAQAMGVDHDEITKELLESKAATMTRDQAVEYFVGMGLPCAPIYHVDETVADPHVNARDMFIELDHPKAGRIKLINFPVKFSETPAQLKSAAPLLGEHNEEILKSLLGFSDERIKELVKKGVISFPS
;
A
#
# COMPACT_ATOMS: atom_id res chain seq x y z
N LEU A 1 -8.20 -34.85 3.19
CA LEU A 1 -7.76 -33.49 3.64
C LEU A 1 -8.86 -32.42 3.48
N ARG A 2 -9.57 -32.35 2.35
CA ARG A 2 -10.70 -31.43 2.15
C ARG A 2 -11.94 -31.72 3.02
N GLU A 3 -12.22 -32.97 3.35
CA GLU A 3 -13.35 -33.35 4.21
C GLU A 3 -13.16 -32.98 5.69
N LYS A 4 -11.91 -32.90 6.17
CA LYS A 4 -11.61 -32.49 7.55
C LYS A 4 -11.77 -30.97 7.76
N PHE A 5 -11.72 -30.17 6.68
CA PHE A 5 -11.71 -28.71 6.75
C PHE A 5 -12.64 -28.12 5.67
N PRO A 6 -13.98 -28.16 5.88
CA PRO A 6 -14.91 -27.52 4.95
C PRO A 6 -14.59 -26.02 4.83
N ARG A 7 -14.67 -25.48 3.60
CA ARG A 7 -14.50 -24.03 3.37
C ARG A 7 -15.56 -23.28 4.19
N GLY A 8 -15.15 -22.24 4.90
CA GLY A 8 -16.07 -21.28 5.53
C GLY A 8 -16.12 -21.25 7.06
N ARG A 9 -15.50 -22.18 7.80
CA ARG A 9 -15.33 -22.02 9.26
C ARG A 9 -14.09 -21.18 9.57
N GLY A 10 -14.28 -19.88 9.68
CA GLY A 10 -13.28 -18.96 10.20
C GLY A 10 -13.95 -17.81 10.92
N ALA A 11 -13.41 -17.44 12.07
CA ALA A 11 -13.88 -16.29 12.85
C ALA A 11 -13.21 -14.98 12.43
N GLY A 12 -12.26 -15.01 11.48
CA GLY A 12 -11.49 -13.84 11.08
C GLY A 12 -12.31 -12.81 10.31
N GLY A 13 -12.32 -11.55 10.76
CA GLY A 13 -13.02 -10.44 10.11
C GLY A 13 -12.19 -9.16 10.02
N ILE A 14 -12.80 -8.13 9.43
CA ILE A 14 -12.42 -6.74 9.67
C ILE A 14 -13.29 -6.28 10.82
N PHE A 15 -12.68 -5.74 11.88
CA PHE A 15 -13.37 -5.37 13.11
C PHE A 15 -13.09 -3.93 13.48
N LYS A 16 -14.12 -3.25 13.97
CA LYS A 16 -14.01 -1.90 14.53
C LYS A 16 -13.57 -2.00 15.99
N THR A 17 -12.65 -1.15 16.41
CA THR A 17 -12.14 -1.06 17.78
C THR A 17 -12.77 0.09 18.55
N SER A 18 -12.57 0.14 19.87
CA SER A 18 -13.22 1.09 20.77
C SER A 18 -12.87 2.56 20.48
N ASP A 19 -11.70 2.79 19.89
CA ASP A 19 -11.19 4.10 19.43
C ASP A 19 -11.70 4.48 18.04
N GLY A 20 -12.64 3.71 17.48
CA GLY A 20 -13.24 3.97 16.17
C GLY A 20 -12.39 3.56 14.97
N LYS A 21 -11.20 3.03 15.21
CA LYS A 21 -10.29 2.51 14.17
C LYS A 21 -10.62 1.05 13.84
N TRP A 22 -9.82 0.43 12.98
CA TRP A 22 -10.11 -0.89 12.43
C TRP A 22 -8.87 -1.79 12.43
N ILE A 23 -9.12 -3.09 12.55
CA ILE A 23 -8.13 -4.15 12.42
C ILE A 23 -8.61 -5.22 11.44
N ARG A 24 -7.66 -5.98 10.87
CA ARG A 24 -7.94 -7.22 10.16
C ARG A 24 -7.37 -8.39 10.95
N VAL A 25 -8.23 -9.35 11.32
CA VAL A 25 -7.83 -10.63 11.94
C VAL A 25 -8.03 -11.77 10.95
N ALA A 26 -6.99 -12.56 10.70
CA ALA A 26 -7.08 -13.78 9.89
C ALA A 26 -7.12 -15.02 10.81
N ALA A 27 -8.33 -15.47 11.13
CA ALA A 27 -8.56 -16.68 11.94
C ALA A 27 -9.30 -17.72 11.12
N PHE A 28 -8.55 -18.63 10.49
CA PHE A 28 -9.08 -19.68 9.61
C PHE A 28 -8.43 -21.02 9.91
N GLY A 29 -9.23 -22.08 9.85
CA GLY A 29 -8.76 -23.45 10.01
C GLY A 29 -8.45 -23.84 11.46
N PRO A 30 -8.05 -25.11 11.69
CA PRO A 30 -8.04 -25.72 13.02
C PRO A 30 -7.09 -25.04 13.99
N ARG A 31 -5.85 -24.77 13.55
CA ARG A 31 -4.85 -24.15 14.40
C ARG A 31 -5.28 -22.78 14.94
N ALA A 32 -6.06 -22.03 14.17
CA ALA A 32 -6.61 -20.76 14.63
C ALA A 32 -7.72 -20.99 15.66
N MET A 33 -8.60 -21.98 15.44
CA MET A 33 -9.65 -22.35 16.41
C MET A 33 -9.04 -22.87 17.71
N ASP A 34 -8.05 -23.76 17.65
CA ASP A 34 -7.34 -24.31 18.83
C ASP A 34 -6.75 -23.17 19.68
N ARG A 35 -6.11 -22.18 19.02
CA ARG A 35 -5.52 -21.00 19.67
C ARG A 35 -6.57 -20.13 20.34
N ILE A 36 -7.69 -19.88 19.67
CA ILE A 36 -8.80 -19.08 20.21
C ILE A 36 -9.43 -19.81 21.40
N ALA A 37 -9.73 -21.11 21.26
CA ALA A 37 -10.30 -21.94 22.31
C ALA A 37 -9.43 -21.92 23.57
N GLN A 38 -8.13 -22.16 23.40
CA GLN A 38 -7.16 -22.13 24.50
C GLN A 38 -7.06 -20.75 25.16
N ALA A 39 -6.97 -19.68 24.37
CA ALA A 39 -6.74 -18.33 24.89
C ALA A 39 -7.98 -17.71 25.52
N MET A 40 -9.18 -18.04 25.03
CA MET A 40 -10.44 -17.50 25.51
C MET A 40 -11.18 -18.44 26.47
N GLY A 41 -10.76 -19.70 26.58
CA GLY A 41 -11.41 -20.71 27.43
C GLY A 41 -12.81 -21.08 26.94
N VAL A 42 -12.98 -21.20 25.62
CA VAL A 42 -14.28 -21.51 24.96
C VAL A 42 -14.18 -22.75 24.10
N ASP A 43 -15.29 -23.44 23.87
CA ASP A 43 -15.33 -24.58 22.96
C ASP A 43 -15.30 -24.13 21.49
N HIS A 44 -14.85 -25.01 20.59
CA HIS A 44 -14.74 -24.70 19.16
C HIS A 44 -16.06 -24.25 18.53
N ASP A 45 -17.19 -24.79 19.00
CA ASP A 45 -18.51 -24.48 18.47
C ASP A 45 -19.02 -23.09 18.91
N GLU A 46 -18.39 -22.48 19.92
CA GLU A 46 -18.67 -21.12 20.37
C GLU A 46 -17.85 -20.06 19.60
N ILE A 47 -16.84 -20.48 18.83
CA ILE A 47 -15.94 -19.57 18.12
C ILE A 47 -16.62 -19.02 16.87
N THR A 48 -17.09 -17.78 16.99
CA THR A 48 -17.75 -17.05 15.91
C THR A 48 -17.00 -15.78 15.54
N LYS A 49 -17.32 -15.22 14.36
CA LYS A 49 -16.81 -13.91 13.97
C LYS A 49 -17.26 -12.84 14.96
N GLU A 50 -18.51 -12.92 15.39
CA GLU A 50 -19.17 -11.99 16.32
C GLU A 50 -18.50 -12.02 17.71
N LEU A 51 -18.03 -13.17 18.15
CA LEU A 51 -17.22 -13.30 19.38
C LEU A 51 -15.91 -12.49 19.28
N LEU A 52 -15.17 -12.64 18.18
CA LEU A 52 -13.93 -11.88 18.00
C LEU A 52 -14.19 -10.39 17.76
N GLU A 53 -15.26 -10.05 17.04
CA GLU A 53 -15.66 -8.66 16.78
C GLU A 53 -16.05 -7.93 18.07
N SER A 54 -16.90 -8.55 18.90
CA SER A 54 -17.29 -7.99 20.20
C SER A 54 -16.09 -7.84 21.12
N LYS A 55 -15.15 -8.79 21.11
CA LYS A 55 -13.90 -8.67 21.86
C LYS A 55 -13.07 -7.48 21.36
N ALA A 56 -12.87 -7.34 20.05
CA ALA A 56 -12.13 -6.23 19.45
C ALA A 56 -12.74 -4.86 19.80
N ALA A 57 -14.07 -4.76 19.83
CA ALA A 57 -14.79 -3.52 20.15
C ALA A 57 -14.56 -3.02 21.59
N THR A 58 -14.01 -3.85 22.50
CA THR A 58 -13.67 -3.46 23.88
C THR A 58 -12.27 -2.89 24.04
N MET A 59 -11.45 -2.89 22.99
CA MET A 59 -10.04 -2.51 23.02
C MET A 59 -9.75 -1.40 22.01
N THR A 60 -8.73 -0.59 22.28
CA THR A 60 -8.15 0.29 21.24
C THR A 60 -7.53 -0.56 20.13
N ARG A 61 -7.29 0.03 18.95
CA ARG A 61 -6.69 -0.70 17.82
C ARG A 61 -5.40 -1.41 18.20
N ASP A 62 -4.52 -0.71 18.88
CA ASP A 62 -3.18 -1.20 19.18
C ASP A 62 -3.24 -2.33 20.23
N GLN A 63 -4.09 -2.18 21.25
CA GLN A 63 -4.38 -3.25 22.22
C GLN A 63 -5.00 -4.47 21.56
N ALA A 64 -5.92 -4.29 20.61
CA ALA A 64 -6.55 -5.39 19.90
C ALA A 64 -5.52 -6.13 19.02
N VAL A 65 -4.64 -5.40 18.32
CA VAL A 65 -3.53 -6.02 17.56
C VAL A 65 -2.64 -6.84 18.48
N GLU A 66 -2.18 -6.27 19.61
CA GLU A 66 -1.37 -6.98 20.59
C GLU A 66 -2.07 -8.23 21.12
N TYR A 67 -3.37 -8.12 21.45
CA TYR A 67 -4.18 -9.22 21.95
C TYR A 67 -4.28 -10.37 20.94
N PHE A 68 -4.70 -10.10 19.70
CA PHE A 68 -4.87 -11.15 18.69
C PHE A 68 -3.54 -11.75 18.23
N VAL A 69 -2.48 -10.93 18.10
CA VAL A 69 -1.13 -11.43 17.80
C VAL A 69 -0.58 -12.26 18.96
N GLY A 70 -0.82 -11.87 20.21
CA GLY A 70 -0.44 -12.62 21.41
C GLY A 70 -1.09 -14.01 21.50
N MET A 71 -2.31 -14.17 20.97
CA MET A 71 -2.94 -15.49 20.79
C MET A 71 -2.35 -16.30 19.62
N GLY A 72 -1.42 -15.73 18.86
CA GLY A 72 -0.85 -16.33 17.66
C GLY A 72 -1.76 -16.23 16.43
N LEU A 73 -2.73 -15.31 16.41
CA LEU A 73 -3.52 -15.03 15.21
C LEU A 73 -2.84 -13.93 14.39
N PRO A 74 -2.70 -14.08 13.06
CA PRO A 74 -2.30 -12.98 12.21
C PRO A 74 -3.31 -11.84 12.31
N CYS A 75 -2.88 -10.71 12.85
CA CYS A 75 -3.68 -9.51 13.00
C CYS A 75 -2.83 -8.28 12.66
N ALA A 76 -3.44 -7.31 11.98
CA ALA A 76 -2.80 -6.06 11.63
C ALA A 76 -3.79 -4.88 11.74
N PRO A 77 -3.30 -3.67 12.03
CA PRO A 77 -4.11 -2.47 11.93
C PRO A 77 -4.51 -2.21 10.47
N ILE A 78 -5.68 -1.63 10.26
CA ILE A 78 -6.05 -1.03 8.98
C ILE A 78 -5.73 0.45 9.09
N TYR A 79 -4.76 0.89 8.28
CA TYR A 79 -4.30 2.27 8.26
C TYR A 79 -5.09 3.14 7.30
N HIS A 80 -5.22 4.40 7.69
CA HIS A 80 -5.46 5.48 6.72
C HIS A 80 -4.18 5.81 5.93
N VAL A 81 -4.33 6.63 4.88
CA VAL A 81 -3.22 6.98 3.99
C VAL A 81 -2.13 7.76 4.75
N ASP A 82 -2.52 8.71 5.59
CA ASP A 82 -1.62 9.49 6.44
C ASP A 82 -0.85 8.61 7.43
N GLU A 83 -1.52 7.64 8.08
CA GLU A 83 -0.87 6.66 8.96
C GLU A 83 0.15 5.81 8.18
N THR A 84 -0.19 5.38 6.96
CA THR A 84 0.73 4.61 6.10
C THR A 84 1.96 5.44 5.72
N VAL A 85 1.78 6.72 5.40
CA VAL A 85 2.88 7.64 5.05
C VAL A 85 3.79 7.93 6.23
N ALA A 86 3.25 7.92 7.46
CA ALA A 86 3.99 8.16 8.69
C ALA A 86 4.62 6.88 9.29
N ASP A 87 4.23 5.68 8.83
CA ASP A 87 4.63 4.43 9.46
C ASP A 87 6.17 4.22 9.43
N PRO A 88 6.79 3.89 10.59
CA PRO A 88 8.25 3.72 10.68
C PRO A 88 8.79 2.62 9.78
N HIS A 89 8.07 1.52 9.59
CA HIS A 89 8.49 0.43 8.71
C HIS A 89 8.41 0.82 7.24
N VAL A 90 7.40 1.59 6.86
CA VAL A 90 7.25 2.13 5.50
C VAL A 90 8.37 3.12 5.18
N ASN A 91 8.72 3.99 6.12
CA ASN A 91 9.82 4.94 5.97
C ASN A 91 11.19 4.24 5.96
N ALA A 92 11.43 3.27 6.83
CA ALA A 92 12.68 2.49 6.85
C ALA A 92 12.93 1.67 5.57
N ARG A 93 11.90 1.48 4.75
CA ARG A 93 11.97 0.77 3.47
C ARG A 93 12.09 1.70 2.26
N ASP A 94 12.24 3.01 2.48
CA ASP A 94 12.27 4.03 1.43
C ASP A 94 11.11 3.86 0.45
N MET A 95 9.89 3.67 0.98
CA MET A 95 8.69 3.45 0.16
C MET A 95 8.11 4.75 -0.42
N PHE A 96 8.60 5.91 0.03
CA PHE A 96 8.30 7.20 -0.55
C PHE A 96 9.60 7.92 -0.93
N ILE A 97 9.52 8.73 -1.99
CA ILE A 97 10.61 9.59 -2.45
C ILE A 97 10.08 11.00 -2.66
N GLU A 98 10.92 12.00 -2.44
CA GLU A 98 10.61 13.40 -2.72
C GLU A 98 11.50 13.92 -3.84
N LEU A 99 10.92 14.74 -4.71
CA LEU A 99 11.64 15.39 -5.81
C LEU A 99 10.98 16.71 -6.19
N ASP A 100 11.74 17.58 -6.83
CA ASP A 100 11.23 18.84 -7.37
C ASP A 100 10.72 18.65 -8.81
N HIS A 101 9.44 18.94 -9.02
CA HIS A 101 8.82 18.94 -10.33
C HIS A 101 8.73 20.39 -10.86
N PRO A 102 9.14 20.68 -12.10
CA PRO A 102 9.23 22.04 -12.64
C PRO A 102 7.97 22.90 -12.46
N LYS A 103 6.79 22.28 -12.53
CA LYS A 103 5.49 22.94 -12.36
C LYS A 103 4.79 22.70 -11.01
N ALA A 104 5.07 21.58 -10.35
CA ALA A 104 4.31 21.16 -9.15
C ALA A 104 5.09 21.44 -7.85
N GLY A 105 6.32 21.94 -7.95
CA GLY A 105 7.22 22.14 -6.82
C GLY A 105 7.67 20.81 -6.23
N ARG A 106 7.98 20.81 -4.94
CA ARG A 106 8.38 19.61 -4.21
C ARG A 106 7.19 18.68 -4.04
N ILE A 107 7.29 17.48 -4.62
CA ILE A 107 6.24 16.45 -4.56
C ILE A 107 6.77 15.19 -3.88
N LYS A 108 5.87 14.45 -3.23
CA LYS A 108 6.13 13.15 -2.61
C LYS A 108 5.44 12.06 -3.42
N LEU A 109 6.19 11.04 -3.82
CA LEU A 109 5.72 9.94 -4.66
C LEU A 109 5.98 8.60 -3.99
N ILE A 110 5.20 7.58 -4.37
CA ILE A 110 5.48 6.18 -4.01
C ILE A 110 6.74 5.75 -4.77
N ASN A 111 7.71 5.22 -4.03
CA ASN A 111 8.97 4.73 -4.58
C ASN A 111 8.83 3.28 -5.08
N PHE A 112 9.87 2.74 -5.70
CA PHE A 112 9.91 1.36 -6.16
C PHE A 112 9.68 0.38 -5.00
N PRO A 113 8.64 -0.48 -5.05
CA PRO A 113 8.26 -1.35 -3.93
C PRO A 113 9.20 -2.56 -3.78
N VAL A 114 9.88 -2.94 -4.87
CA VAL A 114 10.89 -4.01 -4.89
C VAL A 114 12.28 -3.37 -4.87
N LYS A 115 13.14 -3.87 -3.98
CA LYS A 115 14.52 -3.39 -3.83
C LYS A 115 15.48 -4.46 -4.37
N PHE A 116 16.22 -4.11 -5.42
CA PHE A 116 17.26 -4.95 -5.99
C PHE A 116 18.62 -4.58 -5.38
N SER A 117 19.41 -5.57 -4.99
CA SER A 117 20.73 -5.34 -4.39
C SER A 117 21.80 -4.93 -5.40
N GLU A 118 21.77 -5.49 -6.61
CA GLU A 118 22.77 -5.23 -7.65
C GLU A 118 22.37 -4.11 -8.62
N THR A 119 21.08 -3.99 -8.90
CA THR A 119 20.52 -2.99 -9.83
C THR A 119 19.40 -2.18 -9.17
N PRO A 120 19.69 -1.39 -8.10
CA PRO A 120 18.68 -0.59 -7.43
C PRO A 120 17.92 0.28 -8.44
N ALA A 121 16.58 0.21 -8.40
CA ALA A 121 15.75 1.07 -9.22
C ALA A 121 15.92 2.53 -8.77
N GLN A 122 16.14 3.42 -9.74
CA GLN A 122 16.37 4.84 -9.49
C GLN A 122 15.41 5.68 -10.32
N LEU A 123 14.84 6.69 -9.68
CA LEU A 123 14.07 7.71 -10.37
C LEU A 123 15.04 8.80 -10.84
N LYS A 124 15.15 8.97 -12.16
CA LYS A 124 16.16 9.86 -12.76
C LYS A 124 15.72 11.31 -12.81
N SER A 125 14.42 11.56 -12.95
CA SER A 125 13.86 12.90 -13.08
C SER A 125 12.38 12.90 -12.72
N ALA A 126 11.83 14.10 -12.54
CA ALA A 126 10.39 14.32 -12.49
C ALA A 126 9.71 13.89 -13.80
N ALA A 127 8.38 13.79 -13.78
CA ALA A 127 7.62 13.66 -15.01
C ALA A 127 7.90 14.86 -15.93
N PRO A 128 8.13 14.65 -17.24
CA PRO A 128 8.43 15.74 -18.15
C PRO A 128 7.20 16.62 -18.38
N LEU A 129 7.44 17.90 -18.65
CA LEU A 129 6.43 18.81 -19.16
C LEU A 129 6.02 18.41 -20.58
N LEU A 130 4.84 18.89 -20.99
CA LEU A 130 4.35 18.68 -22.34
C LEU A 130 5.35 19.29 -23.35
N GLY A 131 5.90 18.44 -24.22
CA GLY A 131 6.85 18.85 -25.25
C GLY A 131 8.29 19.08 -24.76
N GLU A 132 8.64 18.74 -23.51
CA GLU A 132 9.98 18.97 -22.94
C GLU A 132 11.11 18.39 -23.78
N HIS A 133 10.91 17.18 -24.32
CA HIS A 133 11.92 16.50 -25.12
C HIS A 133 11.74 16.66 -26.63
N ASN A 134 10.85 17.55 -27.10
CA ASN A 134 10.58 17.69 -28.54
C ASN A 134 11.81 18.15 -29.32
N GLU A 135 12.59 19.08 -28.77
CA GLU A 135 13.81 19.56 -29.45
C GLU A 135 14.86 18.46 -29.51
N GLU A 136 15.13 17.80 -28.39
CA GLU A 136 16.10 16.69 -28.32
C GLU A 136 15.76 15.60 -29.34
N ILE A 137 14.51 15.14 -29.35
CA ILE A 137 14.09 14.03 -30.22
C ILE A 137 14.03 14.47 -31.69
N LEU A 138 13.35 15.58 -32.01
CA LEU A 138 13.15 15.98 -33.41
C LEU A 138 14.46 16.41 -34.06
N LYS A 139 15.32 17.14 -33.33
CA LYS A 139 16.57 17.66 -33.87
C LYS A 139 17.69 16.64 -33.79
N SER A 140 17.96 16.09 -32.60
CA SER A 140 19.15 15.26 -32.38
C SER A 140 18.96 13.82 -32.85
N LEU A 141 17.78 13.24 -32.63
CA LEU A 141 17.53 11.85 -33.00
C LEU A 141 16.99 11.70 -34.42
N LEU A 142 16.10 12.60 -34.85
CA LEU A 142 15.43 12.51 -36.16
C LEU A 142 16.01 13.45 -37.23
N GLY A 143 16.92 14.36 -36.87
CA GLY A 143 17.62 15.21 -37.82
C GLY A 143 16.76 16.29 -38.49
N PHE A 144 15.66 16.72 -37.86
CA PHE A 144 14.83 17.78 -38.42
C PHE A 144 15.56 19.12 -38.36
N SER A 145 15.39 19.93 -39.42
CA SER A 145 15.91 21.31 -39.42
C SER A 145 15.07 22.22 -38.53
N ASP A 146 15.66 23.33 -38.10
CA ASP A 146 14.98 24.33 -37.28
C ASP A 146 13.76 24.93 -38.00
N GLU A 147 13.80 25.06 -39.32
CA GLU A 147 12.68 25.53 -40.15
C GLU A 147 11.51 24.57 -40.09
N ARG A 148 11.78 23.26 -40.17
CA ARG A 148 10.73 22.23 -40.10
C ARG A 148 10.08 22.20 -38.73
N ILE A 149 10.87 22.32 -37.65
CA ILE A 149 10.35 22.37 -36.28
C ILE A 149 9.45 23.60 -36.11
N LYS A 150 9.89 24.79 -36.57
CA LYS A 150 9.08 26.02 -36.54
C LYS A 150 7.76 25.88 -37.30
N GLU A 151 7.77 25.20 -38.44
CA GLU A 151 6.55 24.92 -39.21
C GLU A 151 5.55 24.06 -38.43
N LEU A 152 6.04 23.02 -37.75
CA LEU A 152 5.20 22.14 -36.93
C LEU A 152 4.59 22.87 -35.72
N VAL A 153 5.36 23.75 -35.08
CA VAL A 153 4.86 24.63 -34.01
C VAL A 153 3.76 25.56 -34.55
N LYS A 154 4.01 26.23 -35.69
CA LYS A 154 3.04 27.16 -36.29
C LYS A 154 1.73 26.46 -36.70
N LYS A 155 1.81 25.19 -37.11
CA LYS A 155 0.65 24.35 -37.45
C LYS A 155 -0.06 23.76 -36.22
N GLY A 156 0.47 23.97 -35.00
CA GLY A 156 -0.09 23.42 -33.77
C GLY A 156 0.10 21.90 -33.63
N VAL A 157 1.03 21.31 -34.38
CA VAL A 157 1.30 19.86 -34.35
C VAL A 157 2.12 19.48 -33.12
N ILE A 158 3.04 20.36 -32.70
CA ILE A 158 3.89 20.19 -31.52
C ILE A 158 3.88 21.46 -30.67
N SER A 159 4.27 21.33 -29.40
CA SER A 159 4.45 22.43 -28.45
C SER A 159 5.74 22.25 -27.64
N PHE A 160 6.14 23.28 -26.90
CA PHE A 160 7.26 23.24 -25.97
C PHE A 160 6.77 23.58 -24.55
N PRO A 161 7.55 23.26 -23.50
CA PRO A 161 7.18 23.58 -22.13
C PRO A 161 6.82 25.06 -21.98
N SER A 162 5.72 25.31 -21.27
CA SER A 162 5.18 26.64 -20.97
C SER A 162 5.21 26.94 -19.48
#